data_AF-A0A9P5J5Q4-F1
#
_entry.id   AF-A0A9P5J5Q4-F1
#
_cell.length_a   1.000
_cell.length_b   1.000
_cell.length_c   1.000
_cell.angle_alpha   90.00
_cell.angle_beta   90.00
_cell.angle_gamma   90.00
#
_symmetry.space_group_name_H-M   'P 1'
#
loop_
_entity.id
_entity.type
_entity.pdbx_description
1 polymer ?
#
loop_
_entity_poly.entity_id
_entity_poly.type
_entity_poly.pdbx_seq_one_letter_code
_entity_poly.pdbx_strand_id
1 'polypeptide(L)'
;WNHVHIADLAYLYQVILDKALVDRATGLNIDIDPYERFYFGSVAEHTFGDVARKLAPLLHARGLVDTIETASIPVEEAPIATVTNSRSVANRGFKDGWKPSAPSWQETLEEDIDAVLEHDKAR
;
A
#
# COMPACT_ATOMS: atom_id res chain seq x y z
N TRP A 1 -3.86 -3.26 7.55
CA TRP A 1 -2.58 -2.71 7.04
C TRP A 1 -2.87 -1.84 5.86
N ASN A 2 -2.42 -0.59 5.90
CA ASN A 2 -2.56 0.33 4.79
C ASN A 2 -1.58 -0.01 3.67
N HIS A 3 -1.95 0.31 2.45
CA HIS A 3 -1.08 0.26 1.29
C HIS A 3 -1.42 1.39 0.32
N VAL A 4 -0.49 1.60 -0.62
CA VAL A 4 -0.58 2.56 -1.71
C VAL A 4 0.20 2.01 -2.89
N HIS A 5 -0.32 2.20 -4.10
CA HIS A 5 0.40 1.85 -5.30
C HIS A 5 1.61 2.80 -5.48
N ILE A 6 2.74 2.29 -5.98
CA ILE A 6 3.97 3.08 -6.08
C ILE A 6 3.82 4.34 -6.94
N ALA A 7 3.05 4.26 -8.03
CA ALA A 7 2.76 5.41 -8.89
C ALA A 7 1.93 6.49 -8.16
N ASP A 8 0.94 6.08 -7.36
CA ASP A 8 0.13 7.01 -6.58
C ASP A 8 0.95 7.67 -5.46
N LEU A 9 1.90 6.93 -4.87
CA LEU A 9 2.85 7.48 -3.91
C LEU A 9 3.77 8.52 -4.56
N ALA A 10 4.28 8.24 -5.77
CA ALA A 10 5.06 9.21 -6.55
C ALA A 10 4.25 10.47 -6.84
N TYR A 11 2.97 10.33 -7.20
CA TYR A 11 2.07 11.47 -7.38
C TYR A 11 1.88 12.28 -6.09
N LEU A 12 1.75 11.62 -4.93
CA LEU A 12 1.70 12.33 -3.65
C LEU A 12 2.94 13.19 -3.41
N TYR A 13 4.13 12.67 -3.71
CA TYR A 13 5.38 13.43 -3.58
C TYR A 13 5.39 14.65 -4.51
N GLN A 14 4.86 14.53 -5.74
CA GLN A 14 4.73 15.66 -6.65
C GLN A 14 3.82 16.75 -6.07
N VAL A 15 2.65 16.38 -5.53
CA VAL A 15 1.74 17.33 -4.86
C VAL A 15 2.43 18.08 -3.71
N ILE A 16 3.18 17.35 -2.88
CA ILE A 16 3.91 17.94 -1.75
C ILE A 16 5.00 18.90 -2.24
N LEU A 17 5.76 18.50 -3.27
CA LEU A 17 6.83 19.32 -3.83
C LEU A 17 6.29 20.61 -4.46
N ASP A 18 5.25 20.51 -5.28
CA ASP A 18 4.63 21.67 -5.94
C ASP A 18 4.14 22.69 -4.91
N LYS A 19 3.50 22.22 -3.83
CA LYS A 19 3.07 23.05 -2.70
C LYS A 19 4.26 23.74 -2.03
N ALA A 20 5.31 23.00 -1.70
CA ALA A 20 6.50 23.56 -1.06
C ALA A 20 7.20 24.63 -1.92
N LEU A 21 7.20 24.45 -3.25
CA LEU A 21 7.75 25.44 -4.18
C LEU A 21 6.93 26.72 -4.22
N VAL A 22 5.59 26.62 -4.20
CA VAL A 22 4.68 27.78 -4.13
C VAL A 22 4.86 28.54 -2.81
N ASP A 23 4.89 27.83 -1.68
CA ASP A 23 5.08 28.45 -0.35
C ASP A 23 6.40 29.22 -0.29
N ARG A 24 7.48 28.63 -0.82
CA ARG A 24 8.79 29.28 -0.92
C ARG A 24 8.75 30.52 -1.81
N ALA A 25 8.11 30.46 -2.97
CA ALA A 25 8.07 31.57 -3.94
C ALA A 25 7.24 32.77 -3.44
N THR A 26 6.18 32.49 -2.69
CA THR A 26 5.25 33.51 -2.16
C THR A 26 5.69 34.09 -0.81
N GLY A 27 6.71 33.50 -0.17
CA GLY A 27 7.13 33.89 1.17
C GLY A 27 6.09 33.55 2.24
N LEU A 28 5.15 32.63 1.93
CA LEU A 28 4.14 32.16 2.86
C LEU A 28 4.87 31.34 3.94
N ASN A 29 5.19 32.00 5.06
CA ASN A 29 5.70 31.30 6.22
C ASN A 29 4.48 30.69 6.92
N ILE A 30 4.06 29.52 6.46
CA ILE A 30 2.95 28.81 7.08
C ILE A 30 3.47 28.39 8.46
N ASP A 31 2.92 28.96 9.52
CA ASP A 31 3.07 28.42 10.87
C ASP A 31 2.28 27.11 10.91
N ILE A 32 2.87 26.06 10.34
CA ILE A 32 2.21 24.76 10.18
C ILE A 32 2.17 24.14 11.56
N ASP A 33 0.95 23.94 12.06
CA ASP A 33 0.66 23.09 13.22
C ASP A 33 1.55 21.84 13.13
N PRO A 34 2.34 21.51 14.17
CA PRO A 34 3.17 20.31 14.17
C PRO A 34 2.45 19.03 13.72
N TYR A 35 1.15 18.91 13.99
CA TYR A 35 0.31 17.79 13.55
C TYR A 35 -0.07 17.84 12.08
N GLU A 36 -0.05 19.02 11.46
CA GLU A 36 -0.26 19.16 10.03
C GLU A 36 0.98 18.81 9.22
N ARG A 37 2.17 18.59 9.80
CA ARG A 37 3.42 18.36 9.05
C ARG A 37 3.51 17.02 8.32
N PHE A 38 2.56 16.13 8.54
CA PHE A 38 2.59 14.77 8.00
C PHE A 38 1.68 14.61 6.79
N TYR A 39 2.17 13.87 5.80
CA TYR A 39 1.36 13.29 4.73
C TYR A 39 1.43 11.78 4.86
N PHE A 40 0.28 11.12 4.71
CA PHE A 40 0.21 9.67 4.69
C PHE A 40 -0.16 9.21 3.28
N GLY A 41 0.68 8.36 2.67
CA GLY A 41 0.36 7.67 1.42
C GLY A 41 -0.49 6.45 1.70
N SER A 42 -1.77 6.64 2.00
CA SER A 42 -2.67 5.55 2.37
C SER A 42 -3.96 5.64 1.60
N VAL A 43 -4.19 4.65 0.74
CA VAL A 43 -5.33 4.60 -0.19
C VAL A 43 -6.33 3.54 0.24
N ALA A 44 -5.83 2.36 0.59
CA ALA A 44 -6.67 1.22 0.96
C ALA A 44 -6.04 0.41 2.08
N GLU A 45 -6.83 -0.51 2.65
CA GLU A 45 -6.47 -1.35 3.78
C GLU A 45 -6.71 -2.83 3.44
N HIS A 46 -5.92 -3.72 4.03
CA HIS A 46 -6.15 -5.18 3.98
C HIS A 46 -5.81 -5.84 5.32
N THR A 47 -6.31 -7.06 5.54
CA THR A 47 -5.75 -7.99 6.51
C THR A 47 -4.87 -9.02 5.80
N PHE A 48 -3.87 -9.59 6.48
CA PHE A 48 -3.06 -10.67 5.90
C PHE A 48 -3.92 -11.90 5.55
N GLY A 49 -5.00 -12.13 6.29
CA GLY A 49 -5.98 -13.17 5.96
C GLY A 49 -6.71 -12.90 4.63
N ASP A 50 -7.01 -11.65 4.30
CA ASP A 50 -7.61 -11.30 2.99
C ASP A 50 -6.64 -11.59 1.85
N VAL A 51 -5.37 -11.25 2.04
CA VAL A 51 -4.29 -11.54 1.07
C VAL A 51 -4.16 -13.04 0.85
N ALA A 52 -4.09 -13.83 1.93
CA ALA A 52 -4.02 -15.29 1.84
C ALA A 52 -5.21 -15.89 1.08
N ARG A 53 -6.44 -15.45 1.40
CA ARG A 53 -7.67 -15.94 0.74
C ARG A 53 -7.74 -15.59 -0.74
N LYS A 54 -7.13 -14.46 -1.15
CA LYS A 54 -7.06 -14.06 -2.56
C LYS A 54 -5.95 -14.77 -3.32
N LEU A 55 -4.81 -15.03 -2.68
CA LEU A 55 -3.69 -15.75 -3.28
C LEU A 55 -3.96 -17.24 -3.49
N ALA A 56 -4.57 -17.92 -2.51
CA ALA A 56 -4.73 -19.38 -2.53
C ALA A 56 -5.32 -19.95 -3.83
N PRO A 57 -6.46 -19.46 -4.38
CA PRO A 57 -6.98 -19.96 -5.65
C PRO A 57 -6.07 -19.69 -6.85
N LEU A 58 -5.38 -18.54 -6.88
CA LEU A 58 -4.47 -18.17 -7.97
C LEU A 58 -3.22 -19.05 -8.00
N LEU A 59 -2.69 -19.38 -6.82
CA LEU A 59 -1.54 -20.27 -6.67
C LEU A 59 -1.92 -21.74 -6.94
N HIS A 60 -3.09 -22.18 -6.48
CA HIS A 60 -3.57 -23.54 -6.74
C HIS A 60 -3.80 -23.78 -8.24
N ALA A 61 -4.39 -22.80 -8.95
CA ALA A 61 -4.56 -22.86 -10.40
C ALA A 61 -3.23 -22.99 -11.17
N ARG A 62 -2.12 -22.52 -10.57
CA ARG A 62 -0.75 -22.64 -11.11
C ARG A 62 -0.02 -23.90 -10.62
N GLY A 63 -0.67 -24.76 -9.81
CA GLY A 63 -0.07 -25.97 -9.24
C GLY A 63 1.00 -25.69 -8.17
N LEU A 64 0.98 -24.50 -7.56
CA LEU A 64 2.00 -24.07 -6.58
C LEU A 64 1.61 -24.39 -5.13
N VAL A 65 0.34 -24.71 -4.89
CA VAL A 65 -0.18 -25.15 -3.58
C VAL A 65 -1.22 -26.25 -3.78
N ASP A 66 -1.34 -27.13 -2.79
CA ASP A 66 -2.20 -28.33 -2.87
C ASP A 66 -3.69 -28.05 -2.61
N THR A 67 -4.03 -26.90 -2.02
CA THR A 67 -5.40 -26.55 -1.63
C THR A 67 -5.66 -25.05 -1.72
N ILE A 68 -6.93 -24.69 -1.93
CA ILE A 68 -7.42 -23.31 -1.87
C ILE A 68 -7.80 -22.88 -0.44
N GLU A 69 -7.87 -23.82 0.50
CA GLU A 69 -8.27 -23.57 1.88
C GLU A 69 -7.15 -22.88 2.65
N THR A 70 -7.44 -21.71 3.25
CA THR A 70 -6.48 -20.97 4.07
C THR A 70 -6.62 -21.32 5.55
N ALA A 71 -5.50 -21.44 6.26
CA ALA A 71 -5.48 -21.64 7.71
C ALA A 71 -5.16 -20.35 8.46
N SER A 72 -5.82 -20.15 9.61
CA SER A 72 -5.38 -19.17 10.60
C SER A 72 -4.28 -19.76 11.47
N ILE A 73 -3.34 -18.92 11.90
CA ILE A 73 -2.28 -19.29 12.83
C ILE A 73 -2.55 -18.69 14.21
N PRO A 74 -2.21 -19.38 15.32
CA PRO A 74 -2.21 -18.79 16.65
C PRO A 74 -1.30 -17.56 16.72
N VAL A 75 -1.65 -16.59 17.57
CA VAL A 75 -0.89 -15.34 17.70
C VAL A 75 0.53 -15.60 18.20
N GLU A 76 0.69 -16.62 19.04
CA GLU A 76 1.96 -17.05 19.63
C GLU A 76 2.94 -17.62 18.60
N GLU A 77 2.41 -18.09 17.47
CA GLU A 77 3.17 -18.66 16.35
C GLU A 77 3.37 -17.66 15.20
N ALA A 78 2.66 -16.53 15.24
CA ALA A 78 2.70 -15.54 14.19
C ALA A 78 3.94 -14.64 14.29
N PRO A 79 4.55 -14.25 13.15
CA PRO A 79 5.57 -13.21 13.15
C PRO A 79 5.05 -11.93 13.82
N ILE A 80 5.83 -11.33 14.73
CA ILE A 80 5.40 -10.15 15.50
C ILE A 80 4.96 -8.99 14.57
N ALA A 81 5.59 -8.87 13.40
CA ALA A 81 5.21 -7.88 12.41
C ALA A 81 3.80 -8.09 11.83
N THR A 82 3.24 -9.30 11.83
CA THR A 82 1.93 -9.59 11.22
C THR A 82 0.76 -9.51 12.19
N VAL A 83 1.01 -9.37 13.50
CA VAL A 83 -0.03 -9.29 14.56
C VAL A 83 -0.40 -7.87 14.97
N THR A 84 0.13 -6.86 14.29
CA THR A 84 -0.15 -5.45 14.57
C THR A 84 -1.04 -4.84 13.49
N ASN A 85 -1.53 -3.62 13.73
CA ASN A 85 -2.23 -2.82 12.74
C ASN A 85 -1.40 -1.58 12.39
N SER A 86 -1.04 -1.44 11.11
CA SER A 86 -0.52 -0.19 10.56
C SER A 86 -1.64 0.50 9.79
N ARG A 87 -2.26 1.53 10.40
CA ARG A 87 -3.39 2.28 9.85
C ARG A 87 -3.18 3.78 9.99
N SER A 88 -3.49 4.51 8.93
CA SER A 88 -3.48 5.97 8.87
C SER A 88 -4.54 6.49 7.89
N VAL A 89 -4.82 7.78 7.92
CA VAL A 89 -5.79 8.42 7.03
C VAL A 89 -5.11 9.59 6.31
N ALA A 90 -5.18 9.59 4.98
CA ALA A 90 -4.47 10.54 4.13
C ALA A 90 -5.19 11.89 3.92
N ASN A 91 -5.86 12.40 4.95
CA ASN A 91 -6.72 13.60 4.87
C ASN A 91 -6.01 14.80 4.23
N ARG A 92 -4.76 15.06 4.60
CA ARG A 92 -3.99 16.19 4.09
C ARG A 92 -3.68 16.06 2.59
N GLY A 93 -3.25 14.88 2.16
CA GLY A 93 -2.98 14.60 0.75
C GLY A 93 -4.23 14.85 -0.11
N PHE A 94 -5.37 14.30 0.29
CA PHE A 94 -6.64 14.51 -0.41
C PHE A 94 -7.06 15.98 -0.43
N LYS A 95 -6.92 16.69 0.69
CA LYS A 95 -7.19 18.14 0.80
C LYS A 95 -6.32 18.96 -0.16
N ASP A 96 -5.07 18.58 -0.34
CA ASP A 96 -4.11 19.24 -1.21
C ASP A 96 -4.16 18.77 -2.68
N GLY A 97 -5.14 17.94 -3.05
CA GLY A 97 -5.40 17.56 -4.44
C GLY A 97 -4.79 16.23 -4.89
N TRP A 98 -4.20 15.46 -3.98
CA TRP A 98 -3.82 14.07 -4.26
C TRP A 98 -5.06 13.24 -4.59
N LYS A 99 -5.02 12.55 -5.73
CA LYS A 99 -6.12 11.77 -6.30
C LYS A 99 -5.55 10.44 -6.81
N PRO A 100 -5.30 9.48 -5.91
CA PRO A 100 -4.79 8.17 -6.29
C PRO A 100 -5.81 7.47 -7.22
N SER A 101 -5.30 6.82 -8.26
CA SER A 101 -6.15 6.18 -9.27
C SER A 101 -5.56 4.89 -9.82
N ALA A 102 -4.43 4.43 -9.28
CA ALA A 102 -3.85 3.18 -9.71
C ALA A 102 -4.75 1.99 -9.30
N PRO A 103 -4.63 0.84 -9.97
CA PRO A 103 -5.35 -0.37 -9.59
C PRO A 103 -5.08 -0.76 -8.14
N SER A 104 -6.08 -1.39 -7.52
CA SER A 104 -5.94 -2.00 -6.20
C SER A 104 -4.99 -3.20 -6.24
N TRP A 105 -4.42 -3.54 -5.09
CA TRP A 105 -3.58 -4.76 -4.97
C TRP A 105 -4.34 -6.04 -5.35
N GLN A 106 -5.67 -6.06 -5.24
CA GLN A 106 -6.46 -7.22 -5.67
C GLN A 106 -6.49 -7.34 -7.20
N GLU A 107 -6.48 -6.22 -7.91
CA GLU A 107 -6.52 -6.17 -9.37
C GLU A 107 -5.15 -6.46 -9.99
N THR A 108 -4.06 -6.17 -9.29
CA THR A 108 -2.68 -6.44 -9.76
C THR A 108 -2.16 -7.82 -9.37
N LEU A 109 -2.88 -8.59 -8.55
CA LEU A 109 -2.34 -9.76 -7.88
C LEU A 109 -1.85 -10.87 -8.85
N GLU A 110 -2.53 -11.05 -9.98
CA GLU A 110 -2.09 -12.02 -11.00
C GLU A 110 -0.77 -11.61 -11.66
N GLU A 111 -0.64 -10.33 -12.03
CA GLU A 111 0.58 -9.77 -12.60
C GLU A 111 1.74 -9.87 -11.60
N ASP A 112 1.49 -9.57 -10.33
CA ASP A 112 2.49 -9.66 -9.26
C ASP A 112 2.99 -11.10 -9.06
N ILE A 113 2.09 -12.10 -9.11
CA ILE A 113 2.46 -13.52 -9.03
C ILE A 113 3.34 -13.89 -10.22
N ASP A 114 2.92 -13.53 -11.43
CA ASP A 114 3.63 -13.91 -12.65
C ASP A 114 5.04 -13.28 -12.68
N ALA A 115 5.16 -12.01 -12.29
CA ALA A 115 6.45 -11.33 -12.16
C ALA A 115 7.40 -12.00 -11.15
N VAL A 116 6.88 -12.46 -10.00
CA VAL A 116 7.67 -13.20 -9.01
C VAL A 116 8.15 -14.54 -9.57
N LEU A 117 7.29 -15.28 -10.26
CA LEU A 117 7.63 -16.57 -10.85
C LEU A 117 8.64 -16.45 -12.00
N GLU A 118 8.56 -15.38 -12.79
CA GLU A 118 9.55 -15.07 -13.82
C GLU A 118 10.92 -14.75 -13.21
N HIS A 119 10.94 -13.92 -12.16
CA HIS A 119 12.18 -13.58 -11.47
C HIS A 119 12.83 -14.80 -10.81
N ASP A 120 12.06 -15.74 -10.27
CA ASP A 120 12.60 -16.97 -9.66
C ASP A 120 13.25 -17.90 -10.69
N LYS A 121 12.66 -18.02 -11.90
CA LYS A 121 13.26 -18.78 -13.02
C LYS A 121 14.57 -18.19 -13.54
N ALA A 122 14.81 -16.90 -13.30
CA ALA A 122 16.00 -16.19 -13.74
C ALA A 122 17.18 -16.31 -12.75
N ARG A 123 16.98 -16.93 -11.59
CA ARG A 123 18.01 -17.23 -10.59
C ARG A 123 18.56 -18.64 -10.74
#